data_AF-A0A928H1D7-F1
#
_entry.id   AF-A0A928H1D7-F1
#
_cell.length_a   1.000
_cell.length_b   1.000
_cell.length_c   1.000
_cell.angle_alpha   90.00
_cell.angle_beta   90.00
_cell.angle_gamma   90.00
#
_symmetry.space_group_name_H-M   'P 1'
#
loop_
_entity.id
_entity.type
_entity.pdbx_description
1 polymer ?
#
loop_
_entity_poly.entity_id
_entity_poly.type
_entity_poly.pdbx_seq_one_letter_code
_entity_poly.pdbx_strand_id
1 'polypeptide(L)'
;MPFRTEAERRFEGFGEDAFFFHGYSGGNVNRPALQKLLNDCESGLVDIILTYKIDRLSRNLTDFADLTKKFDEWGVQFVSVTQEINTATSSGRMMLNILMTFSQYEREVITERIRDKMSASRKKGKWVGGTVTFGYNVDNKRLVVNEEEAKIVRNIFQRFVEIQAPKLIAGELNAAGYRTRKGQLWRRDHIYRLLNNHTYIGEVKYKDAVCKGEQEAIISREIWDRTREILKNNCPEDDPRDRQGIIAPLKGVLRCGHCGCAMMPVYANKGSKRYYYYLCYRETKRAIAECPVHQIPSEDVEMLVRLQLRKILTEPGMVAQFAERTGFKPSEVIDFFKEDFWNELRPGEYNRLIQLLVEQTVVWEDRVEIELKTAGIKSLMEVIENE
;
A
#
# COMPACT_ATOMS: atom_id res chain seq x y z
N MET A 1 -15.27 3.87 -57.60
CA MET A 1 -14.65 3.89 -58.94
C MET A 1 -13.44 4.82 -59.12
N PRO A 2 -13.25 5.97 -58.44
CA PRO A 2 -12.06 6.81 -58.70
C PRO A 2 -10.74 6.27 -58.11
N PHE A 3 -10.79 5.46 -57.05
CA PHE A 3 -9.60 4.97 -56.35
C PHE A 3 -8.77 3.95 -57.14
N ARG A 4 -9.43 3.03 -57.85
CA ARG A 4 -8.77 1.99 -58.64
C ARG A 4 -8.01 2.59 -59.83
N THR A 5 -8.62 3.54 -60.53
CA THR A 5 -8.00 4.24 -61.67
C THR A 5 -6.81 5.11 -61.25
N GLU A 6 -6.89 5.74 -60.08
CA GLU A 6 -5.79 6.54 -59.50
C GLU A 6 -4.62 5.64 -59.04
N ALA A 7 -4.93 4.46 -58.50
CA ALA A 7 -3.96 3.45 -58.10
C ALA A 7 -3.23 2.82 -59.29
N GLU A 8 -3.99 2.42 -60.31
CA GLU A 8 -3.49 1.87 -61.59
C GLU A 8 -2.61 2.88 -62.34
N ARG A 9 -2.88 4.20 -62.22
CA ARG A 9 -2.04 5.26 -62.80
C ARG A 9 -0.70 5.46 -62.08
N ARG A 10 -0.62 5.21 -60.77
CA ARG A 10 0.56 5.52 -59.95
C ARG A 10 1.49 4.33 -59.74
N PHE A 11 1.07 3.10 -60.04
CA PHE A 11 1.87 1.88 -59.89
C PHE A 11 1.74 0.97 -61.12
N GLU A 12 2.84 0.82 -61.88
CA GLU A 12 2.98 -0.22 -62.90
C GLU A 12 3.17 -1.58 -62.21
N GLY A 13 2.14 -2.43 -62.21
CA GLY A 13 2.16 -3.74 -61.53
C GLY A 13 0.85 -4.16 -60.87
N PHE A 14 -0.25 -3.40 -61.05
CA PHE A 14 -1.57 -3.75 -60.54
C PHE A 14 -2.13 -4.98 -61.29
N GLY A 15 -1.77 -6.18 -60.85
CA GLY A 15 -2.24 -7.46 -61.39
C GLY A 15 -3.67 -7.82 -60.98
N GLU A 16 -4.19 -8.90 -61.57
CA GLU A 16 -5.58 -9.39 -61.39
C GLU A 16 -5.92 -9.84 -59.94
N ASP A 17 -4.92 -10.03 -59.07
CA ASP A 17 -5.07 -10.52 -57.69
C ASP A 17 -5.27 -9.43 -56.62
N ALA A 18 -5.79 -8.26 -57.01
CA ALA A 18 -6.01 -7.14 -56.09
C ALA A 18 -7.21 -7.38 -55.14
N PHE A 19 -6.93 -7.62 -53.85
CA PHE A 19 -7.97 -7.73 -52.81
C PHE A 19 -8.44 -6.36 -52.31
N PHE A 20 -9.66 -5.95 -52.70
CA PHE A 20 -10.26 -4.69 -52.28
C PHE A 20 -11.02 -4.81 -50.95
N PHE A 21 -10.39 -4.39 -49.86
CA PHE A 21 -11.06 -4.24 -48.57
C PHE A 21 -11.90 -2.95 -48.55
N HIS A 22 -13.21 -3.08 -48.73
CA HIS A 22 -14.14 -1.96 -48.58
C HIS A 22 -14.24 -1.60 -47.09
N GLY A 23 -13.77 -0.41 -46.74
CA GLY A 23 -13.63 0.03 -45.35
C GLY A 23 -14.95 0.02 -44.58
N TYR A 24 -15.06 -0.87 -43.60
CA TYR A 24 -16.11 -0.77 -42.60
C TYR A 24 -15.95 0.53 -41.80
N SER A 25 -17.09 1.19 -41.57
CA SER A 25 -17.27 2.32 -40.65
C SER A 25 -16.35 2.18 -39.44
N GLY A 26 -15.54 3.22 -39.18
CA GLY A 26 -14.49 3.17 -38.17
C GLY A 26 -14.96 2.95 -36.72
N GLY A 27 -16.26 2.78 -36.46
CA GLY A 27 -16.83 2.67 -35.12
C GLY A 27 -16.63 1.34 -34.38
N ASN A 28 -16.18 0.25 -35.02
CA ASN A 28 -16.10 -1.07 -34.37
C ASN A 28 -14.69 -1.41 -33.87
N VAL A 29 -14.64 -1.85 -32.60
CA VAL A 29 -13.44 -2.14 -31.79
C VAL A 29 -12.78 -3.47 -32.19
N ASN A 30 -13.47 -4.33 -32.94
CA ASN A 30 -12.90 -5.53 -33.56
C ASN A 30 -12.91 -5.37 -35.07
N ARG A 31 -11.73 -5.25 -35.69
CA ARG A 31 -11.53 -5.21 -37.15
C ARG A 31 -11.02 -6.57 -37.64
N PRO A 32 -11.90 -7.57 -37.84
CA PRO A 32 -11.50 -8.88 -38.35
C PRO A 32 -10.85 -8.80 -39.73
N ALA A 33 -11.27 -7.84 -40.57
CA ALA A 33 -10.65 -7.60 -41.88
C ALA A 33 -9.21 -7.07 -41.78
N LEU A 34 -8.90 -6.23 -40.78
CA LEU A 34 -7.54 -5.75 -40.54
C LEU A 34 -6.67 -6.88 -39.99
N GLN A 35 -7.19 -7.70 -39.06
CA GLN A 35 -6.46 -8.87 -38.56
C GLN A 35 -6.18 -9.88 -39.67
N LYS A 36 -7.15 -10.13 -40.57
CA LYS A 36 -6.94 -10.98 -41.73
C LYS A 36 -5.82 -10.42 -42.63
N LEU A 37 -5.87 -9.13 -42.96
CA LEU A 37 -4.82 -8.46 -43.74
C LEU A 37 -3.44 -8.62 -43.08
N LEU A 38 -3.35 -8.43 -41.75
CA LEU A 38 -2.09 -8.58 -41.03
C LEU A 38 -1.55 -10.01 -41.06
N ASN A 39 -2.41 -11.02 -40.92
CA ASN A 39 -2.01 -12.43 -41.04
C ASN A 39 -1.57 -12.77 -42.48
N ASP A 40 -2.26 -12.23 -43.48
CA ASP A 40 -1.92 -12.43 -44.89
C ASP A 40 -0.56 -11.76 -45.22
N CYS A 41 -0.26 -10.60 -44.63
CA CYS A 41 1.05 -9.95 -44.71
C CYS A 41 2.16 -10.78 -44.04
N GLU A 42 1.90 -11.28 -42.82
CA GLU A 42 2.85 -12.13 -42.09
C GLU A 42 3.12 -13.45 -42.84
N SER A 43 2.12 -13.97 -43.54
CA SER A 43 2.23 -15.19 -44.35
C SER A 43 2.90 -14.96 -45.72
N GLY A 44 3.28 -13.72 -46.06
CA GLY A 44 3.89 -13.38 -47.35
C GLY A 44 2.93 -13.45 -48.54
N LEU A 45 1.61 -13.40 -48.30
CA LEU A 45 0.58 -13.42 -49.35
C LEU A 45 0.29 -12.02 -49.91
N VAL A 46 0.82 -10.97 -49.29
CA VAL A 46 0.56 -9.58 -49.63
C VAL A 46 1.88 -8.83 -49.70
N ASP A 47 2.23 -8.31 -50.88
CA ASP A 47 3.44 -7.51 -51.07
C ASP A 47 3.20 -6.00 -50.92
N ILE A 48 1.98 -5.52 -51.21
CA ILE A 48 1.65 -4.09 -51.24
C ILE A 48 0.28 -3.82 -50.59
N ILE A 49 0.25 -2.86 -49.67
CA ILE A 49 -0.96 -2.31 -49.06
C ILE A 49 -1.22 -0.91 -49.62
N LEU A 50 -2.37 -0.75 -50.27
CA LEU A 50 -2.80 0.52 -50.85
C LEU A 50 -4.00 1.10 -50.09
N THR A 51 -3.91 2.36 -49.65
CA THR A 51 -5.02 3.03 -48.95
C THR A 51 -5.30 4.41 -49.50
N TYR A 52 -6.55 4.85 -49.36
CA TYR A 52 -6.94 6.21 -49.73
C TYR A 52 -6.29 7.25 -48.80
N LYS A 53 -6.31 7.00 -47.48
CA LYS A 53 -5.80 7.87 -46.40
C LYS A 53 -5.35 6.99 -45.22
N ILE A 54 -4.35 7.46 -44.45
CA ILE A 54 -3.82 6.72 -43.29
C ILE A 54 -4.91 6.41 -42.24
N ASP A 55 -5.88 7.30 -42.07
CA ASP A 55 -7.01 7.17 -41.14
C ASP A 55 -7.91 5.93 -41.39
N ARG A 56 -7.81 5.33 -42.58
CA ARG A 56 -8.50 4.09 -42.95
C ARG A 56 -7.85 2.86 -42.36
N LEU A 57 -6.52 2.86 -42.22
CA LEU A 57 -5.80 1.74 -41.61
C LEU A 57 -5.77 1.89 -40.09
N SER A 58 -5.43 3.08 -39.59
CA SER A 58 -5.39 3.37 -38.16
C SER A 58 -5.88 4.79 -37.86
N ARG A 59 -6.67 4.93 -36.80
CA ARG A 59 -7.12 6.24 -36.30
C ARG A 59 -6.05 6.96 -35.49
N ASN A 60 -5.03 6.24 -35.04
CA ASN A 60 -3.90 6.79 -34.30
C ASN A 60 -2.64 6.64 -35.16
N LEU A 61 -1.98 7.77 -35.44
CA LEU A 61 -0.70 7.78 -36.15
C LEU A 61 0.35 6.95 -35.42
N THR A 62 0.38 6.94 -34.07
CA THR A 62 1.30 6.08 -33.29
C THR A 62 1.15 4.61 -33.64
N ASP A 63 -0.08 4.09 -33.61
CA ASP A 63 -0.35 2.68 -33.92
C ASP A 63 -0.03 2.37 -35.39
N PHE A 64 -0.13 3.37 -36.28
CA PHE A 64 0.26 3.23 -37.68
C PHE A 64 1.78 3.04 -37.83
N ALA A 65 2.61 3.71 -37.04
CA ALA A 65 4.06 3.51 -37.08
C ALA A 65 4.47 2.10 -36.64
N ASP A 66 3.80 1.55 -35.62
CA ASP A 66 4.05 0.17 -35.18
C ASP A 66 3.65 -0.83 -36.26
N LEU A 67 2.55 -0.57 -36.99
CA LEU A 67 2.18 -1.37 -38.17
C LEU A 67 3.19 -1.23 -39.31
N THR A 68 3.73 -0.03 -39.53
CA THR A 68 4.70 0.22 -40.61
C THR A 68 6.01 -0.52 -40.36
N LYS A 69 6.47 -0.61 -39.11
CA LYS A 69 7.64 -1.43 -38.74
C LYS A 69 7.42 -2.90 -39.08
N LYS A 70 6.25 -3.44 -38.76
CA LYS A 70 5.89 -4.83 -39.11
C LYS A 70 5.82 -5.04 -40.61
N PHE A 71 5.30 -4.07 -41.35
CA PHE A 71 5.29 -4.13 -42.82
C PHE A 71 6.72 -4.15 -43.38
N ASP A 72 7.63 -3.31 -42.88
CA ASP A 72 9.05 -3.34 -43.27
C ASP A 72 9.71 -4.70 -42.90
N GLU A 73 9.42 -5.28 -41.73
CA GLU A 73 9.90 -6.61 -41.31
C GLU A 73 9.39 -7.74 -42.23
N TRP A 74 8.15 -7.65 -42.68
CA TRP A 74 7.53 -8.61 -43.59
C TRP A 74 7.81 -8.32 -45.08
N GLY A 75 8.54 -7.24 -45.38
CA GLY A 75 8.83 -6.83 -46.77
C GLY A 75 7.63 -6.24 -47.53
N VAL A 76 6.57 -5.85 -46.82
CA VAL A 76 5.32 -5.31 -47.38
C VAL A 76 5.42 -3.80 -47.56
N GLN A 77 5.11 -3.31 -48.76
CA GLN A 77 5.13 -1.87 -49.06
C GLN A 77 3.79 -1.22 -48.73
N PHE A 78 3.82 -0.06 -48.08
CA PHE A 78 2.63 0.74 -47.80
C PHE A 78 2.59 2.01 -48.65
N VAL A 79 1.43 2.25 -49.28
CA VAL A 79 1.18 3.40 -50.16
C VAL A 79 -0.14 4.07 -49.80
N SER A 80 -0.10 5.39 -49.60
CA SER A 80 -1.30 6.23 -49.47
C SER A 80 -1.52 7.11 -50.69
N VAL A 81 -2.69 6.96 -51.34
CA VAL A 81 -3.02 7.63 -52.61
C VAL A 81 -3.21 9.14 -52.45
N THR A 82 -3.78 9.61 -51.34
CA THR A 82 -4.06 11.06 -51.19
C THR A 82 -2.98 11.84 -50.45
N GLN A 83 -2.02 11.17 -49.80
CA GLN A 83 -1.04 11.85 -48.93
C GLN A 83 0.39 11.83 -49.50
N GLU A 84 0.60 11.33 -50.72
CA GLU A 84 1.93 11.16 -51.36
C GLU A 84 2.97 10.47 -50.47
N ILE A 85 2.51 9.62 -49.54
CA ILE A 85 3.37 8.84 -48.66
C ILE A 85 3.54 7.47 -49.28
N ASN A 86 4.73 7.24 -49.81
CA ASN A 86 5.19 5.93 -50.25
C ASN A 86 6.34 5.48 -49.33
N THR A 87 6.11 4.44 -48.55
CA THR A 87 7.15 3.86 -47.67
C THR A 87 8.27 3.19 -48.47
N ALA A 88 8.11 2.93 -49.77
CA ALA A 88 9.19 2.47 -50.64
C ALA A 88 10.22 3.56 -50.99
N THR A 89 9.87 4.86 -50.86
CA THR A 89 10.79 5.97 -51.18
C THR A 89 11.37 6.60 -49.91
N SER A 90 12.64 7.03 -49.98
CA SER A 90 13.31 7.70 -48.86
C SER A 90 12.57 8.97 -48.42
N SER A 91 12.08 9.77 -49.38
CA SER A 91 11.28 10.97 -49.13
C SER A 91 9.92 10.66 -48.46
N GLY A 92 9.25 9.58 -48.87
CA GLY A 92 7.98 9.17 -48.26
C GLY A 92 8.15 8.63 -46.84
N ARG A 93 9.22 7.86 -46.58
CA ARG A 93 9.60 7.46 -45.21
C ARG A 93 9.92 8.68 -44.34
N MET A 94 10.65 9.65 -44.87
CA MET A 94 10.98 10.90 -44.17
C MET A 94 9.71 11.68 -43.79
N MET A 95 8.81 11.90 -44.74
CA MET A 95 7.55 12.62 -44.50
C MET A 95 6.67 11.90 -43.47
N LEU A 96 6.61 10.57 -43.52
CA LEU A 96 5.91 9.78 -42.52
C LEU A 96 6.51 9.98 -41.12
N ASN A 97 7.84 9.86 -40.99
CA ASN A 97 8.53 10.06 -39.71
C ASN A 97 8.33 11.47 -39.13
N ILE A 98 8.21 12.49 -39.99
CA ILE A 98 7.88 13.86 -39.57
C ILE A 98 6.46 13.92 -38.98
N LEU A 99 5.45 13.39 -39.69
CA LEU A 99 4.07 13.34 -39.20
C LEU A 99 3.95 12.56 -37.88
N MET A 100 4.75 11.49 -37.75
CA MET A 100 4.85 10.70 -36.52
C MET A 100 5.40 11.52 -35.35
N THR A 101 6.50 12.23 -35.56
CA THR A 101 7.11 13.11 -34.56
C THR A 101 6.12 14.18 -34.12
N PHE A 102 5.39 14.82 -35.04
CA PHE A 102 4.38 15.82 -34.70
C PHE A 102 3.21 15.24 -33.89
N SER A 103 2.74 14.04 -34.24
CA SER A 103 1.65 13.38 -33.51
C SER A 103 2.05 12.98 -32.09
N GLN A 104 3.28 12.51 -31.93
CA GLN A 104 3.86 12.21 -30.61
C GLN A 104 4.02 13.49 -29.80
N TYR A 105 4.58 14.54 -30.40
CA TYR A 105 4.73 15.85 -29.78
C TYR A 105 3.38 16.43 -29.30
N GLU A 106 2.33 16.40 -30.12
CA GLU A 106 1.01 16.87 -29.69
C GLU A 106 0.45 16.06 -28.51
N ARG A 107 0.62 14.74 -28.52
CA ARG A 107 0.18 13.87 -27.41
C ARG A 107 0.95 14.19 -26.13
N GLU A 108 2.25 14.44 -26.22
CA GLU A 108 3.08 14.85 -25.09
C GLU A 108 2.64 16.21 -24.55
N VAL A 109 2.46 17.20 -25.41
CA VAL A 109 1.96 18.55 -25.04
C VAL A 109 0.57 18.47 -24.39
N ILE A 110 -0.34 17.65 -24.91
CA ILE A 110 -1.67 17.44 -24.30
C ILE A 110 -1.51 16.81 -22.91
N THR A 111 -0.64 15.81 -22.77
CA THR A 111 -0.39 15.13 -21.50
C THR A 111 0.19 16.08 -20.46
N GLU A 112 1.15 16.93 -20.86
CA GLU A 112 1.69 18.01 -20.03
C GLU A 112 0.61 18.99 -19.59
N ARG A 113 -0.20 19.50 -20.53
CA ARG A 113 -1.31 20.41 -20.21
C ARG A 113 -2.33 19.80 -19.26
N ILE A 114 -2.64 18.50 -19.41
CA ILE A 114 -3.53 17.80 -18.49
C ILE A 114 -2.89 17.71 -17.10
N ARG A 115 -1.61 17.35 -17.01
CA ARG A 115 -0.86 17.32 -15.74
C ARG A 115 -0.84 18.69 -15.07
N ASP A 116 -0.65 19.75 -15.83
CA ASP A 116 -0.66 21.13 -15.32
C ASP A 116 -2.04 21.54 -14.83
N LYS A 117 -3.10 21.24 -15.59
CA LYS A 117 -4.49 21.47 -15.15
C LYS A 117 -4.84 20.67 -13.89
N MET A 118 -4.40 19.42 -13.79
CA MET A 118 -4.60 18.59 -12.60
C MET A 118 -3.82 19.14 -11.40
N SER A 119 -2.56 19.54 -11.60
CA SER A 119 -1.71 20.18 -10.59
C SER A 119 -2.36 21.46 -10.07
N ALA A 120 -2.77 22.36 -10.96
CA ALA A 120 -3.47 23.60 -10.62
C ALA A 120 -4.79 23.34 -9.88
N SER A 121 -5.53 22.30 -10.29
CA SER A 121 -6.80 21.94 -9.63
C SER A 121 -6.58 21.35 -8.22
N ARG A 122 -5.55 20.49 -8.04
CA ARG A 122 -5.16 19.98 -6.71
C ARG A 122 -4.68 21.08 -5.77
N LYS A 123 -3.91 22.05 -6.28
CA LYS A 123 -3.49 23.25 -5.52
C LYS A 123 -4.69 24.09 -5.06
N LYS A 124 -5.78 24.09 -5.83
CA LYS A 124 -7.06 24.71 -5.46
C LYS A 124 -7.93 23.82 -4.56
N GLY A 125 -7.41 22.69 -4.07
CA GLY A 125 -8.14 21.80 -3.17
C GLY A 125 -9.20 20.91 -3.83
N LYS A 126 -9.25 20.87 -5.17
CA LYS A 126 -10.25 20.10 -5.91
C LYS A 126 -9.88 18.64 -6.02
N TRP A 127 -10.87 17.77 -5.95
CA TRP A 127 -10.71 16.37 -6.28
C TRP A 127 -10.55 16.20 -7.80
N VAL A 128 -9.47 15.56 -8.23
CA VAL A 128 -9.10 15.40 -9.65
C VAL A 128 -9.18 13.95 -10.12
N GLY A 129 -10.01 13.13 -9.46
CA GLY A 129 -10.17 11.71 -9.78
C GLY A 129 -9.21 10.78 -9.04
N GLY A 130 -9.36 9.48 -9.29
CA GLY A 130 -8.64 8.40 -8.62
C GLY A 130 -9.55 7.55 -7.73
N THR A 131 -8.95 6.72 -6.89
CA THR A 131 -9.70 5.93 -5.90
C THR A 131 -10.29 6.85 -4.84
N VAL A 132 -11.59 6.71 -4.58
CA VAL A 132 -12.30 7.50 -3.56
C VAL A 132 -11.85 7.04 -2.18
N THR A 133 -11.49 7.99 -1.33
CA THR A 133 -11.13 7.74 0.08
C THR A 133 -12.34 7.19 0.84
N PHE A 134 -12.14 6.12 1.62
CA PHE A 134 -13.17 5.55 2.50
C PHE A 134 -13.68 6.61 3.48
N GLY A 135 -15.00 6.78 3.64
CA GLY A 135 -15.60 7.90 4.38
C GLY A 135 -16.21 8.98 3.47
N TYR A 136 -15.91 8.97 2.17
CA TYR A 136 -16.39 9.96 1.21
C TYR A 136 -17.05 9.31 -0.01
N ASN A 137 -18.03 9.97 -0.61
CA ASN A 137 -18.59 9.67 -1.92
C ASN A 137 -18.24 10.78 -2.91
N VAL A 138 -18.35 10.47 -4.20
CA VAL A 138 -18.15 11.47 -5.26
C VAL A 138 -19.50 11.91 -5.76
N ASP A 139 -19.79 13.20 -5.60
CA ASP A 139 -20.91 13.86 -6.26
C ASP A 139 -20.39 15.06 -7.07
N ASN A 140 -20.76 15.16 -8.34
CA ASN A 140 -20.37 16.28 -9.21
C ASN A 140 -18.85 16.65 -9.19
N LYS A 141 -17.98 15.64 -9.14
CA LYS A 141 -16.51 15.78 -9.02
C LYS A 141 -16.02 16.40 -7.71
N ARG A 142 -16.85 16.39 -6.66
CA ARG A 142 -16.51 16.78 -5.29
C ARG A 142 -16.62 15.58 -4.36
N LEU A 143 -15.81 15.57 -3.31
CA LEU A 143 -15.90 14.59 -2.25
C LEU A 143 -16.92 15.07 -1.22
N VAL A 144 -17.98 14.29 -1.04
CA VAL A 144 -19.05 14.52 -0.06
C VAL A 144 -18.93 13.46 1.02
N VAL A 145 -19.12 13.83 2.28
CA VAL A 145 -19.02 12.89 3.40
C VAL A 145 -20.12 11.84 3.29
N ASN A 146 -19.74 10.57 3.46
CA ASN A 146 -20.68 9.47 3.63
C ASN A 146 -20.79 9.19 5.14
N GLU A 147 -21.88 9.59 5.78
CA GLU A 147 -22.00 9.52 7.25
C GLU A 147 -21.82 8.11 7.82
N GLU A 148 -22.25 7.06 7.11
CA GLU A 148 -22.09 5.68 7.57
C GLU A 148 -20.61 5.26 7.59
N GLU A 149 -19.87 5.54 6.51
CA GLU A 149 -18.43 5.27 6.48
C GLU A 149 -17.65 6.25 7.38
N ALA A 150 -18.11 7.49 7.53
CA ALA A 150 -17.46 8.52 8.33
C ALA A 150 -17.52 8.21 9.83
N LYS A 151 -18.61 7.62 10.34
CA LYS A 151 -18.68 7.10 11.72
C LYS A 151 -17.58 6.08 11.99
N ILE A 152 -17.35 5.15 11.05
CA ILE A 152 -16.30 4.14 11.15
C ILE A 152 -14.93 4.82 11.18
N VAL A 153 -14.70 5.80 10.30
CA VAL A 153 -13.44 6.57 10.30
C VAL A 153 -13.22 7.28 11.63
N ARG A 154 -14.23 7.98 12.17
CA ARG A 154 -14.15 8.65 13.49
C ARG A 154 -13.79 7.65 14.60
N ASN A 155 -14.43 6.49 14.60
CA ASN A 155 -14.15 5.41 15.53
C ASN A 155 -12.67 4.96 15.42
N ILE A 156 -12.17 4.68 14.20
CA ILE A 156 -10.78 4.25 13.98
C ILE A 156 -9.77 5.26 14.55
N PHE A 157 -9.98 6.56 14.33
CA PHE A 157 -9.07 7.59 14.85
C PHE A 157 -9.12 7.67 16.39
N GLN A 158 -10.31 7.59 16.97
CA GLN A 158 -10.49 7.61 18.42
C GLN A 158 -9.83 6.40 19.09
N ARG A 159 -10.11 5.19 18.58
CA ARG A 159 -9.51 3.93 19.04
C ARG A 159 -8.00 3.90 18.87
N PHE A 160 -7.48 4.52 17.81
CA PHE A 160 -6.03 4.63 17.64
C PHE A 160 -5.37 5.52 18.70
N VAL A 161 -6.03 6.61 19.12
CA VAL A 161 -5.53 7.45 20.20
C VAL A 161 -5.49 6.68 21.53
N GLU A 162 -6.46 5.79 21.77
CA GLU A 162 -6.58 4.97 22.98
C GLU A 162 -5.61 3.77 22.99
N ILE A 163 -5.65 2.93 21.95
CA ILE A 163 -4.98 1.62 21.92
C ILE A 163 -3.59 1.71 21.32
N GLN A 164 -3.40 2.59 20.32
CA GLN A 164 -2.12 2.80 19.64
C GLN A 164 -1.58 1.54 18.93
N ALA A 165 -2.43 0.54 18.68
CA ALA A 165 -2.10 -0.70 17.97
C ALA A 165 -3.05 -0.92 16.76
N PRO A 166 -2.63 -0.56 15.53
CA PRO A 166 -3.47 -0.64 14.32
C PRO A 166 -3.95 -2.05 13.96
N LYS A 167 -3.28 -3.09 14.46
CA LYS A 167 -3.69 -4.49 14.24
C LYS A 167 -4.96 -4.83 15.02
N LEU A 168 -5.04 -4.42 16.29
CA LEU A 168 -6.22 -4.63 17.14
C LEU A 168 -7.44 -3.95 16.51
N ILE A 169 -7.30 -2.69 16.09
CA ILE A 169 -8.35 -1.92 15.41
C ILE A 169 -8.82 -2.62 14.12
N ALA A 170 -7.90 -3.20 13.34
CA ALA A 170 -8.29 -3.97 12.16
C ALA A 170 -9.08 -5.25 12.51
N GLY A 171 -8.76 -5.90 13.63
CA GLY A 171 -9.51 -7.02 14.19
C GLY A 171 -10.93 -6.61 14.58
N GLU A 172 -11.06 -5.55 15.39
CA GLU A 172 -12.33 -4.97 15.85
C GLU A 172 -13.28 -4.68 14.68
N LEU A 173 -12.77 -4.01 13.65
CA LEU A 173 -13.57 -3.69 12.46
C LEU A 173 -14.05 -4.93 11.71
N ASN A 174 -13.22 -5.98 11.63
CA ASN A 174 -13.58 -7.20 10.93
C ASN A 174 -14.60 -8.02 11.72
N ALA A 175 -14.46 -8.07 13.05
CA ALA A 175 -15.37 -8.73 13.99
C ALA A 175 -16.75 -8.07 13.98
N ALA A 176 -16.80 -6.74 13.98
CA ALA A 176 -18.02 -5.95 13.80
C ALA A 176 -18.65 -6.06 12.38
N GLY A 177 -18.06 -6.87 11.49
CA GLY A 177 -18.59 -7.13 10.15
C GLY A 177 -18.26 -6.05 9.11
N TYR A 178 -17.52 -5.00 9.46
CA TYR A 178 -17.14 -3.97 8.51
C TYR A 178 -16.13 -4.51 7.49
N ARG A 179 -16.26 -4.02 6.25
CA ARG A 179 -15.37 -4.36 5.15
C ARG A 179 -14.88 -3.08 4.48
N THR A 180 -13.72 -3.17 3.84
CA THR A 180 -13.22 -2.08 2.99
C THR A 180 -14.16 -1.87 1.80
N ARG A 181 -14.05 -0.73 1.11
CA ARG A 181 -14.88 -0.44 -0.08
C ARG A 181 -14.75 -1.45 -1.23
N LYS A 182 -13.67 -2.23 -1.26
CA LYS A 182 -13.46 -3.33 -2.22
C LYS A 182 -13.98 -4.69 -1.72
N GLY A 183 -14.69 -4.72 -0.58
CA GLY A 183 -15.18 -5.94 0.05
C GLY A 183 -14.12 -6.75 0.79
N GLN A 184 -12.88 -6.25 0.90
CA GLN A 184 -11.79 -6.95 1.58
C GLN A 184 -11.83 -6.73 3.09
N LEU A 185 -11.28 -7.68 3.84
CA LEU A 185 -11.03 -7.54 5.28
C LEU A 185 -10.07 -6.38 5.56
N TRP A 186 -10.27 -5.73 6.70
CA TRP A 186 -9.37 -4.73 7.24
C TRP A 186 -8.07 -5.39 7.67
N ARG A 187 -6.95 -4.77 7.31
CA ARG A 187 -5.60 -5.20 7.67
C ARG A 187 -4.87 -4.02 8.26
N ARG A 188 -3.82 -4.28 9.04
CA ARG A 188 -2.94 -3.25 9.62
C ARG A 188 -2.54 -2.16 8.59
N ASP A 189 -2.18 -2.57 7.38
CA ASP A 189 -1.73 -1.65 6.33
C ASP A 189 -2.85 -0.72 5.82
N HIS A 190 -4.11 -1.17 5.87
CA HIS A 190 -5.26 -0.33 5.54
C HIS A 190 -5.46 0.77 6.59
N ILE A 191 -5.30 0.44 7.87
CA ILE A 191 -5.39 1.41 8.98
C ILE A 191 -4.27 2.44 8.89
N TYR A 192 -3.02 2.02 8.67
CA TYR A 192 -1.91 2.98 8.48
C TYR A 192 -2.12 3.92 7.30
N ARG A 193 -2.63 3.42 6.16
CA ARG A 193 -2.94 4.28 5.01
C ARG A 193 -4.04 5.29 5.33
N LEU A 194 -5.05 4.87 6.10
CA LEU A 194 -6.16 5.70 6.54
C LEU A 194 -5.68 6.81 7.50
N LEU A 195 -4.94 6.46 8.56
CA LEU A 195 -4.40 7.41 9.54
C LEU A 195 -3.43 8.43 8.92
N ASN A 196 -2.77 8.08 7.81
CA ASN A 196 -1.87 8.98 7.10
C ASN A 196 -2.55 9.89 6.07
N ASN A 197 -3.85 9.72 5.80
CA ASN A 197 -4.53 10.43 4.73
C ASN A 197 -5.08 11.80 5.17
N HIS A 198 -4.48 12.87 4.67
CA HIS A 198 -4.86 14.26 4.97
C HIS A 198 -6.29 14.63 4.50
N THR A 199 -6.91 13.82 3.65
CA THR A 199 -8.28 14.07 3.18
C THR A 199 -9.26 14.18 4.36
N TYR A 200 -9.04 13.43 5.44
CA TYR A 200 -9.91 13.37 6.61
C TYR A 200 -9.98 14.66 7.44
N ILE A 201 -8.98 15.53 7.32
CA ILE A 201 -8.96 16.87 7.94
C ILE A 201 -9.33 17.98 6.95
N GLY A 202 -9.89 17.62 5.78
CA GLY A 202 -10.27 18.58 4.74
C GLY A 202 -9.06 19.14 3.99
N GLU A 203 -7.92 18.44 3.97
CA GLU A 203 -6.72 18.86 3.26
C GLU A 203 -6.42 17.93 2.08
N VAL A 204 -5.75 18.45 1.05
CA VAL A 204 -5.29 17.68 -0.11
C VAL A 204 -3.77 17.80 -0.19
N LYS A 205 -3.08 16.66 -0.03
CA LYS A 205 -1.63 16.59 -0.20
C LYS A 205 -1.29 16.40 -1.68
N TYR A 206 -0.49 17.30 -2.24
CA TYR A 206 0.05 17.17 -3.59
C TYR A 206 1.55 17.47 -3.59
N LYS A 207 2.35 16.43 -3.88
CA LYS A 207 3.81 16.45 -3.69
C LYS A 207 4.11 16.86 -2.24
N ASP A 208 4.91 17.90 -2.05
CA ASP A 208 5.31 18.41 -0.73
C ASP A 208 4.38 19.51 -0.21
N ALA A 209 3.39 19.93 -1.00
CA ALA A 209 2.43 20.94 -0.60
C ALA A 209 1.15 20.30 -0.02
N VAL A 210 0.70 20.85 1.11
CA VAL A 210 -0.59 20.53 1.70
C VAL A 210 -1.50 21.74 1.48
N CYS A 211 -2.57 21.54 0.73
CA CYS A 211 -3.52 22.60 0.38
C CYS A 211 -4.85 22.35 1.09
N LYS A 212 -5.59 23.42 1.42
CA LYS A 212 -6.96 23.29 1.91
C LYS A 212 -7.83 22.68 0.81
N GLY A 213 -8.50 21.57 1.12
CA GLY A 213 -9.43 20.87 0.24
C GLY A 213 -10.81 21.54 0.20
N GLU A 214 -11.59 21.24 -0.83
CA GLU A 214 -13.02 21.61 -0.89
C GLU A 214 -13.90 20.67 -0.05
N GLN A 215 -13.39 19.50 0.32
CA GLN A 215 -14.14 18.51 1.08
C GLN A 215 -14.23 18.85 2.57
N GLU A 216 -15.35 18.46 3.17
CA GLU A 216 -15.57 18.60 4.60
C GLU A 216 -14.69 17.64 5.40
N ALA A 217 -14.19 18.09 6.55
CA ALA A 217 -13.36 17.27 7.43
C ALA A 217 -14.23 16.28 8.20
N ILE A 218 -13.83 15.01 8.23
CA ILE A 218 -14.49 13.97 9.05
C ILE A 218 -13.94 14.00 10.49
N ILE A 219 -12.66 14.37 10.65
CA ILE A 219 -11.92 14.34 11.91
C ILE A 219 -11.51 15.75 12.32
N SER A 220 -11.55 16.05 13.63
CA SER A 220 -11.06 17.31 14.17
C SER A 220 -9.53 17.39 14.11
N ARG A 221 -9.00 18.61 14.01
CA ARG A 221 -7.55 18.82 13.95
C ARG A 221 -6.83 18.30 15.20
N GLU A 222 -7.47 18.41 16.36
CA GLU A 222 -6.94 17.93 17.64
C GLU A 222 -6.69 16.41 17.66
N ILE A 223 -7.67 15.61 17.20
CA ILE A 223 -7.52 14.14 17.15
C ILE A 223 -6.45 13.75 16.12
N TRP A 224 -6.41 14.46 15.00
CA TRP A 224 -5.41 14.25 13.97
C TRP A 224 -3.99 14.56 14.48
N ASP A 225 -3.79 15.68 15.15
CA ASP A 225 -2.49 16.09 15.67
C ASP A 225 -2.01 15.10 16.75
N ARG A 226 -2.90 14.66 17.66
CA ARG A 226 -2.60 13.58 18.62
C ARG A 226 -2.22 12.27 17.93
N THR A 227 -2.97 11.88 16.89
CA THR A 227 -2.65 10.70 16.07
C THR A 227 -1.26 10.82 15.44
N ARG A 228 -0.89 12.01 14.95
CA ARG A 228 0.43 12.29 14.37
C ARG A 228 1.55 12.25 15.40
N GLU A 229 1.33 12.80 16.58
CA GLU A 229 2.27 12.69 17.70
C GLU A 229 2.52 11.24 18.07
N ILE A 230 1.46 10.45 18.22
CA ILE A 230 1.56 9.01 18.49
C ILE A 230 2.30 8.29 17.36
N LEU A 231 1.96 8.55 16.10
CA LEU A 231 2.65 7.93 14.96
C LEU A 231 4.13 8.33 14.89
N LYS A 232 4.48 9.56 15.26
CA LYS A 232 5.86 10.04 15.29
C LYS A 232 6.65 9.39 16.43
N ASN A 233 6.06 9.28 17.61
CA ASN A 233 6.64 8.60 18.77
C ASN A 233 6.72 7.08 18.57
N ASN A 234 5.87 6.52 17.70
CA ASN A 234 5.85 5.10 17.33
C ASN A 234 6.73 4.79 16.11
N CYS A 235 7.18 5.83 15.39
CA CYS A 235 8.29 5.67 14.49
C CYS A 235 9.48 5.32 15.38
N PRO A 236 10.26 4.26 15.08
CA PRO A 236 11.51 4.03 15.77
C PRO A 236 12.26 5.36 15.78
N GLU A 237 12.52 5.92 16.96
CA GLU A 237 13.29 7.14 17.05
C GLU A 237 14.66 6.83 16.45
N ASP A 238 15.02 7.51 15.37
CA ASP A 238 16.41 7.64 14.97
C ASP A 238 17.11 8.53 16.04
N ASP A 239 17.26 8.03 17.27
CA ASP A 239 18.17 8.65 18.24
C ASP A 239 19.59 8.47 17.66
N PRO A 240 20.37 9.54 17.48
CA PRO A 240 21.75 9.43 17.02
C PRO A 240 22.66 8.58 17.94
N ARG A 241 22.22 8.28 19.18
CA ARG A 241 22.84 7.30 20.09
C ARG A 241 22.30 5.87 19.93
N ASP A 242 21.16 5.68 19.26
CA ASP A 242 20.55 4.39 18.93
C ASP A 242 20.98 3.88 17.54
N ARG A 243 22.26 4.06 17.20
CA ARG A 243 22.89 3.46 16.01
C ARG A 243 22.92 1.92 16.04
N GLN A 244 22.27 1.26 17.01
CA GLN A 244 22.44 -0.18 17.23
C GLN A 244 21.14 -0.99 17.25
N GLY A 245 19.96 -0.38 17.13
CA GLY A 245 18.73 -1.09 16.75
C GLY A 245 18.34 -2.21 17.73
N ILE A 246 18.62 -2.02 19.02
CA ILE A 246 18.34 -3.04 20.04
C ILE A 246 16.91 -2.85 20.53
N ILE A 247 15.98 -3.55 19.90
CA ILE A 247 14.61 -3.66 20.42
C ILE A 247 14.68 -4.60 21.61
N ALA A 248 14.57 -4.05 22.82
CA ALA A 248 14.58 -4.80 24.09
C ALA A 248 13.23 -4.63 24.80
N PRO A 249 12.23 -5.50 24.54
CA PRO A 249 10.87 -5.39 25.07
C PRO A 249 10.76 -5.33 26.60
N LEU A 250 11.67 -6.02 27.30
CA LEU A 250 11.65 -6.09 28.76
C LEU A 250 12.48 -4.99 29.43
N LYS A 251 12.98 -4.01 28.66
CA LYS A 251 13.79 -2.90 29.19
C LYS A 251 12.97 -2.07 30.19
N GLY A 252 13.46 -1.95 31.42
CA GLY A 252 12.82 -1.18 32.49
C GLY A 252 11.76 -1.94 33.29
N VAL A 253 11.31 -3.10 32.81
CA VAL A 253 10.32 -3.96 33.48
C VAL A 253 10.99 -5.18 34.13
N LEU A 254 12.11 -5.65 33.56
CA LEU A 254 12.84 -6.82 34.03
C LEU A 254 13.70 -6.51 35.26
N ARG A 255 13.53 -7.30 36.32
CA ARG A 255 14.33 -7.30 37.54
C ARG A 255 14.80 -8.70 37.88
N CYS A 256 15.93 -8.79 38.56
CA CYS A 256 16.42 -10.06 39.09
C CYS A 256 15.89 -10.29 40.52
N GLY A 257 15.40 -11.49 40.80
CA GLY A 257 14.82 -11.88 42.09
C GLY A 257 15.83 -11.95 43.24
N HIS A 258 17.11 -12.25 42.95
CA HIS A 258 18.15 -12.31 43.98
C HIS A 258 18.73 -10.93 44.32
N CYS A 259 18.98 -10.09 43.29
CA CYS A 259 19.64 -8.79 43.46
C CYS A 259 18.63 -7.63 43.61
N GLY A 260 17.36 -7.79 43.23
CA GLY A 260 16.33 -6.74 43.15
C GLY A 260 16.61 -5.63 42.13
N CYS A 261 17.78 -5.68 41.49
CA CYS A 261 18.25 -4.67 40.55
C CYS A 261 17.59 -4.86 39.17
N ALA A 262 17.45 -3.76 38.44
CA ALA A 262 16.99 -3.78 37.07
C ALA A 262 18.00 -4.52 36.16
N MET A 263 17.47 -5.23 35.17
CA MET A 263 18.30 -5.89 34.17
C MET A 263 18.42 -5.02 32.91
N MET A 264 19.65 -4.86 32.43
CA MET A 264 19.97 -3.99 31.30
C MET A 264 20.23 -4.82 30.04
N PRO A 265 19.66 -4.46 28.89
CA PRO A 265 19.95 -5.14 27.64
C PRO A 265 21.38 -4.83 27.17
N VAL A 266 22.13 -5.87 26.85
CA VAL A 266 23.50 -5.83 26.33
C VAL A 266 23.60 -6.80 25.15
N TYR A 267 24.55 -6.59 24.25
CA TYR A 267 24.78 -7.49 23.13
C TYR A 267 26.24 -7.93 23.06
N ALA A 268 26.47 -9.12 22.51
CA ALA A 268 27.79 -9.60 22.15
C ALA A 268 27.84 -9.92 20.65
N ASN A 269 28.97 -9.63 20.00
CA ASN A 269 29.18 -9.92 18.60
C ASN A 269 30.07 -11.17 18.45
N LYS A 270 29.64 -12.14 17.64
CA LYS A 270 30.48 -13.28 17.24
C LYS A 270 30.43 -13.40 15.72
N GLY A 271 31.49 -12.93 15.06
CA GLY A 271 31.53 -12.83 13.60
C GLY A 271 30.48 -11.84 13.07
N SER A 272 29.63 -12.29 12.15
CA SER A 272 28.53 -11.50 11.59
C SER A 272 27.22 -11.57 12.37
N LYS A 273 27.14 -12.40 13.42
CA LYS A 273 25.93 -12.57 14.25
C LYS A 273 26.03 -11.78 15.55
N ARG A 274 24.92 -11.12 15.92
CA ARG A 274 24.74 -10.41 17.20
C ARG A 274 23.87 -11.25 18.12
N TYR A 275 24.29 -11.40 19.37
CA TYR A 275 23.56 -12.09 20.43
C TYR A 275 23.12 -11.07 21.48
N TYR A 276 21.84 -11.10 21.88
CA TYR A 276 21.28 -10.18 22.85
C TYR A 276 21.09 -10.86 24.21
N TYR A 277 21.40 -10.13 25.28
CA TYR A 277 21.34 -10.60 26.66
C TYR A 277 20.78 -9.53 27.59
N TYR A 278 20.17 -9.94 28.69
CA TYR A 278 19.88 -9.09 29.83
C TYR A 278 20.90 -9.36 30.95
N LEU A 279 21.53 -8.31 31.46
CA LEU A 279 22.52 -8.38 32.56
C LEU A 279 21.96 -7.74 33.85
N CYS A 280 22.14 -8.35 35.03
CA CYS A 280 21.83 -7.69 36.31
C CYS A 280 22.77 -6.47 36.48
N TYR A 281 22.20 -5.28 36.68
CA TYR A 281 22.96 -4.03 36.82
C TYR A 281 23.97 -4.04 38.01
N ARG A 282 23.75 -4.91 39.00
CA ARG A 282 24.66 -5.09 40.15
C ARG A 282 26.02 -5.66 39.74
N GLU A 283 26.06 -6.53 38.72
CA GLU A 283 27.29 -7.13 38.19
C GLU A 283 28.15 -6.10 37.45
N THR A 284 27.54 -5.19 36.69
CA THR A 284 28.28 -4.21 35.87
C THR A 284 29.18 -3.28 36.67
N LYS A 285 29.05 -3.23 38.01
CA LYS A 285 29.89 -2.41 38.90
C LYS A 285 30.92 -3.22 39.71
N ARG A 286 30.97 -4.56 39.63
CA ARG A 286 31.87 -5.41 40.43
C ARG A 286 32.73 -6.31 39.54
N ALA A 287 33.93 -6.65 40.02
CA ALA A 287 34.90 -7.49 39.31
C ALA A 287 34.64 -9.01 39.44
N ILE A 288 33.73 -9.43 40.34
CA ILE A 288 33.40 -10.83 40.61
C ILE A 288 31.89 -10.99 40.48
N ALA A 289 31.46 -11.94 39.66
CA ALA A 289 30.05 -12.25 39.44
C ALA A 289 29.53 -13.14 40.58
N GLU A 290 28.67 -12.59 41.43
CA GLU A 290 28.06 -13.28 42.59
C GLU A 290 26.57 -13.55 42.38
N CYS A 291 25.95 -12.98 41.34
CA CYS A 291 24.54 -13.21 41.06
C CYS A 291 24.36 -14.50 40.26
N PRO A 292 23.50 -15.43 40.69
CA PRO A 292 23.23 -16.63 39.90
C PRO A 292 22.58 -16.30 38.55
N VAL A 293 21.77 -15.23 38.51
CA VAL A 293 21.06 -14.74 37.31
C VAL A 293 21.80 -13.52 36.72
N HIS A 294 23.12 -13.62 36.60
CA HIS A 294 23.98 -12.51 36.13
C HIS A 294 23.71 -12.14 34.67
N GLN A 295 23.53 -13.14 33.80
CA GLN A 295 23.32 -12.98 32.36
C GLN A 295 22.29 -13.97 31.85
N ILE A 296 21.30 -13.48 31.11
CA ILE A 296 20.28 -14.32 30.48
C ILE A 296 20.13 -13.94 29.00
N PRO A 297 20.05 -14.90 28.06
CA PRO A 297 19.71 -14.61 26.67
C PRO A 297 18.35 -13.90 26.55
N SER A 298 18.29 -12.85 25.72
CA SER A 298 17.07 -12.05 25.51
C SER A 298 15.94 -12.91 24.96
N GLU A 299 16.25 -13.78 23.99
CA GLU A 299 15.28 -14.65 23.31
C GLU A 299 14.59 -15.60 24.30
N ASP A 300 15.34 -16.20 25.22
CA ASP A 300 14.81 -17.15 26.19
C ASP A 300 13.87 -16.46 27.18
N VAL A 301 14.27 -15.31 27.74
CA VAL A 301 13.43 -14.57 28.70
C VAL A 301 12.19 -14.01 28.03
N GLU A 302 12.33 -13.41 26.84
CA GLU A 302 11.19 -12.87 26.09
C GLU A 302 10.20 -13.97 25.70
N MET A 303 10.71 -15.13 25.27
CA MET A 303 9.86 -16.29 24.98
C MET A 303 9.13 -16.78 26.24
N LEU A 304 9.82 -16.89 27.38
CA LEU A 304 9.20 -17.29 28.64
C LEU A 304 8.13 -16.30 29.09
N VAL A 305 8.41 -15.00 29.05
CA VAL A 305 7.44 -13.95 29.40
C VAL A 305 6.24 -14.01 28.46
N ARG A 306 6.46 -14.18 27.16
CA ARG A 306 5.38 -14.34 26.17
C ARG A 306 4.52 -15.56 26.46
N LEU A 307 5.12 -16.70 26.80
CA LEU A 307 4.38 -17.92 27.15
C LEU A 307 3.58 -17.78 28.44
N GLN A 308 4.15 -17.12 29.45
CA GLN A 308 3.46 -16.89 30.72
C GLN A 308 2.31 -15.89 30.57
N LEU A 309 2.51 -14.80 29.83
CA LEU A 309 1.43 -13.86 29.52
C LEU A 309 0.29 -14.53 28.76
N ARG A 310 0.62 -15.41 27.79
CA ARG A 310 -0.40 -16.23 27.12
C ARG A 310 -1.19 -17.06 28.13
N LYS A 311 -0.52 -17.76 29.06
CA LYS A 311 -1.20 -18.58 30.07
C LYS A 311 -2.11 -17.76 30.96
N ILE A 312 -1.63 -16.63 31.49
CA ILE A 312 -2.40 -15.75 32.38
C ILE A 312 -3.62 -15.19 31.65
N LEU A 313 -3.46 -14.75 30.39
CA LEU A 313 -4.56 -14.20 29.59
C LEU A 313 -5.55 -15.27 29.11
N THR A 314 -5.18 -16.54 29.11
CA THR A 314 -6.06 -17.67 28.77
C THR A 314 -6.62 -18.38 30.01
N GLU A 315 -6.27 -17.93 31.23
CA GLU A 315 -6.70 -18.59 32.45
C GLU A 315 -8.20 -18.36 32.69
N PRO A 316 -8.99 -19.38 33.08
CA PRO A 316 -10.44 -19.27 33.19
C PRO A 316 -10.93 -18.14 34.10
N GLY A 317 -10.17 -17.80 35.16
CA GLY A 317 -10.50 -16.69 36.05
C GLY A 317 -10.34 -15.32 35.39
N MET A 318 -9.28 -15.13 34.61
CA MET A 318 -9.07 -13.90 33.81
C MET A 318 -10.08 -13.86 32.66
N VAL A 319 -10.27 -14.97 31.94
CA VAL A 319 -11.25 -15.09 30.85
C VAL A 319 -12.68 -14.86 31.35
N ALA A 320 -13.04 -15.31 32.55
CA ALA A 320 -14.34 -15.03 33.16
C ALA A 320 -14.49 -13.54 33.50
N GLN A 321 -13.45 -12.90 34.05
CA GLN A 321 -13.46 -11.45 34.27
C GLN A 321 -13.53 -10.66 32.95
N PHE A 322 -12.88 -11.15 31.88
CA PHE A 322 -13.00 -10.59 30.55
C PHE A 322 -14.43 -10.78 30.01
N ALA A 323 -14.97 -12.00 30.04
CA ALA A 323 -16.30 -12.33 29.52
C ALA A 323 -17.44 -11.61 30.26
N GLU A 324 -17.34 -11.47 31.59
CA GLU A 324 -18.36 -10.81 32.43
C GLU A 324 -18.43 -9.30 32.19
N ARG A 325 -17.29 -8.67 31.87
CA ARG A 325 -17.23 -7.24 31.57
C ARG A 325 -17.51 -6.91 30.11
N THR A 326 -16.97 -7.71 29.20
CA THR A 326 -17.00 -7.43 27.76
C THR A 326 -18.24 -7.98 27.05
N GLY A 327 -19.05 -8.80 27.73
CA GLY A 327 -20.25 -9.42 27.14
C GLY A 327 -19.97 -10.56 26.16
N PHE A 328 -18.70 -10.82 25.83
CA PHE A 328 -18.27 -11.94 24.98
C PHE A 328 -18.44 -13.28 25.68
N LYS A 329 -18.65 -14.34 24.87
CA LYS A 329 -18.61 -15.70 25.41
C LYS A 329 -17.16 -16.05 25.78
N PRO A 330 -16.92 -16.78 26.87
CA PRO A 330 -15.58 -17.23 27.25
C PRO A 330 -14.79 -17.92 26.11
N SER A 331 -15.48 -18.58 25.17
CA SER A 331 -14.87 -19.21 24.00
C SER A 331 -14.27 -18.23 22.99
N GLU A 332 -14.88 -17.05 22.80
CA GLU A 332 -14.46 -16.05 21.82
C GLU A 332 -13.21 -15.30 22.30
N VAL A 333 -13.15 -15.01 23.61
CA VAL A 333 -11.98 -14.42 24.27
C VAL A 333 -10.78 -15.37 24.18
N ILE A 334 -10.99 -16.67 24.41
CA ILE A 334 -9.94 -17.68 24.29
C ILE A 334 -9.44 -17.77 22.85
N ASP A 335 -10.34 -17.71 21.86
CA ASP A 335 -9.99 -17.75 20.44
C ASP A 335 -9.17 -16.52 20.01
N PHE A 336 -9.45 -15.35 20.59
CA PHE A 336 -8.73 -14.11 20.31
C PHE A 336 -7.27 -14.14 20.75
N PHE A 337 -6.98 -14.69 21.94
CA PHE A 337 -5.63 -14.76 22.50
C PHE A 337 -4.80 -15.98 22.03
N LYS A 338 -5.26 -16.71 20.99
CA LYS A 338 -4.54 -17.84 20.38
C LYS A 338 -3.24 -17.45 19.67
N GLU A 339 -2.53 -18.45 19.15
CA GLU A 339 -1.16 -18.35 18.61
C GLU A 339 -0.98 -17.30 17.51
N ASP A 340 -1.99 -17.12 16.67
CA ASP A 340 -1.96 -16.18 15.54
C ASP A 340 -1.84 -14.72 16.00
N PHE A 341 -2.43 -14.37 17.15
CA PHE A 341 -2.32 -13.02 17.71
C PHE A 341 -0.87 -12.66 17.99
N TRP A 342 -0.17 -13.52 18.74
CA TRP A 342 1.18 -13.27 19.22
C TRP A 342 2.25 -13.42 18.13
N ASN A 343 2.07 -14.33 17.16
CA ASN A 343 3.06 -14.61 16.11
C ASN A 343 3.18 -13.49 15.07
N GLU A 344 2.15 -12.66 14.94
CA GLU A 344 2.07 -11.60 13.94
C GLU A 344 2.42 -10.20 14.51
N LEU A 345 2.69 -10.08 15.82
CA LEU A 345 3.10 -8.82 16.43
C LEU A 345 4.51 -8.44 15.99
N ARG A 346 4.71 -7.19 15.58
CA ARG A 346 6.06 -6.66 15.34
C ARG A 346 6.81 -6.48 16.68
N PRO A 347 8.15 -6.52 16.71
CA PRO A 347 8.93 -6.34 17.93
C PRO A 347 8.60 -5.04 18.70
N GLY A 348 8.31 -3.94 18.00
CA GLY A 348 7.88 -2.68 18.64
C GLY A 348 6.46 -2.70 19.21
N GLU A 349 5.53 -3.43 18.57
CA GLU A 349 4.16 -3.61 19.07
C GLU A 349 4.16 -4.49 20.33
N TYR A 350 4.99 -5.54 20.33
CA TYR A 350 5.21 -6.39 21.49
C TYR A 350 5.81 -5.62 22.67
N ASN A 351 6.85 -4.80 22.44
CA ASN A 351 7.44 -3.95 23.50
C ASN A 351 6.39 -3.05 24.18
N ARG A 352 5.54 -2.38 23.39
CA ARG A 352 4.47 -1.53 23.95
C ARG A 352 3.43 -2.34 24.74
N LEU A 353 3.02 -3.50 24.21
CA LEU A 353 2.07 -4.38 24.89
C LEU A 353 2.60 -4.78 26.28
N ILE A 354 3.90 -5.12 26.37
CA ILE A 354 4.58 -5.41 27.63
C ILE A 354 4.57 -4.21 28.56
N GLN A 355 4.91 -3.01 28.08
CA GLN A 355 4.91 -1.78 28.90
C GLN A 355 3.52 -1.43 29.47
N LEU A 356 2.46 -1.78 28.75
CA LEU A 356 1.07 -1.56 29.18
C LEU A 356 0.60 -2.61 30.18
N LEU A 357 0.87 -3.89 29.89
CA LEU A 357 0.34 -5.00 30.68
C LEU A 357 1.16 -5.33 31.92
N VAL A 358 2.48 -5.18 31.83
CA VAL A 358 3.41 -5.71 32.84
C VAL A 358 3.95 -4.56 33.67
N GLU A 359 3.70 -4.60 34.97
CA GLU A 359 4.28 -3.67 35.95
C GLU A 359 5.73 -4.03 36.19
N GLN A 360 5.98 -5.32 36.45
CA GLN A 360 7.30 -5.84 36.76
C GLN A 360 7.41 -7.31 36.35
N THR A 361 8.58 -7.71 35.88
CA THR A 361 8.93 -9.12 35.69
C THR A 361 10.15 -9.42 36.54
N VAL A 362 10.03 -10.38 37.46
CA VAL A 362 11.10 -10.81 38.34
C VAL A 362 11.59 -12.18 37.89
N VAL A 363 12.89 -12.30 37.59
CA VAL A 363 13.50 -13.55 37.14
C VAL A 363 14.38 -14.15 38.24
N TRP A 364 14.16 -15.43 38.50
CA TRP A 364 14.93 -16.31 39.38
C TRP A 364 15.61 -17.41 38.53
N GLU A 365 16.44 -18.26 39.14
CA GLU A 365 17.08 -19.38 38.44
C GLU A 365 16.07 -20.41 37.90
N ASP A 366 14.98 -20.64 38.63
CA ASP A 366 14.01 -21.72 38.40
C ASP A 366 12.61 -21.21 37.99
N ARG A 367 12.34 -19.90 38.14
CA ARG A 367 11.02 -19.33 37.88
C ARG A 367 11.05 -17.88 37.40
N VAL A 368 9.97 -17.48 36.74
CA VAL A 368 9.71 -16.10 36.33
C VAL A 368 8.37 -15.68 36.92
N GLU A 369 8.38 -14.59 37.68
CA GLU A 369 7.18 -13.98 38.28
C GLU A 369 6.83 -12.72 37.48
N ILE A 370 5.57 -12.59 37.09
CA ILE A 370 5.08 -11.46 36.31
C ILE A 370 3.99 -10.77 37.12
N GLU A 371 4.22 -9.51 37.45
CA GLU A 371 3.23 -8.63 38.05
C GLU A 371 2.57 -7.81 36.95
N LEU A 372 1.24 -7.88 36.86
CA LEU A 372 0.47 -7.17 35.86
C LEU A 372 -0.05 -5.84 36.39
N LYS A 373 -0.09 -4.83 35.52
CA LYS A 373 -0.71 -3.53 35.83
C LYS A 373 -2.21 -3.70 35.92
N THR A 374 -2.82 -3.47 37.09
CA THR A 374 -4.29 -3.46 37.22
C THR A 374 -4.95 -2.39 36.35
N ALA A 375 -4.27 -1.25 36.14
CA ALA A 375 -4.69 -0.20 35.20
C ALA A 375 -4.52 -0.62 33.73
N GLY A 376 -3.44 -1.34 33.40
CA GLY A 376 -3.16 -1.83 32.05
C GLY A 376 -4.15 -2.92 31.60
N ILE A 377 -4.55 -3.80 32.52
CA ILE A 377 -5.60 -4.79 32.26
C ILE A 377 -6.95 -4.07 32.11
N LYS A 378 -7.26 -3.02 32.90
CA LYS A 378 -8.47 -2.20 32.69
C LYS A 378 -8.48 -1.52 31.32
N SER A 379 -7.37 -0.93 30.87
CA SER A 379 -7.28 -0.34 29.54
C SER A 379 -7.40 -1.39 28.42
N LEU A 380 -6.89 -2.61 28.61
CA LEU A 380 -7.13 -3.72 27.68
C LEU A 380 -8.57 -4.25 27.76
N MET A 381 -9.21 -4.17 28.92
CA MET A 381 -10.61 -4.57 29.14
C MET A 381 -11.62 -3.57 28.57
N GLU A 382 -11.44 -2.25 28.76
CA GLU A 382 -12.27 -1.19 28.16
C GLU A 382 -12.18 -1.19 26.62
N VAL A 383 -11.08 -1.74 26.11
CA VAL A 383 -10.84 -1.97 24.69
C VAL A 383 -11.66 -3.16 24.18
N ILE A 384 -11.83 -4.22 24.97
CA ILE A 384 -12.66 -5.37 24.57
C ILE A 384 -14.15 -5.12 24.90
N GLU A 385 -14.49 -4.28 25.88
CA GLU A 385 -15.87 -3.88 26.28
C GLU A 385 -16.64 -3.07 25.21
N ASN A 386 -15.95 -2.56 24.20
CA ASN A 386 -16.54 -1.77 23.10
C ASN A 386 -16.56 -2.51 21.75
N GLU A 387 -16.27 -3.82 21.72
CA GLU A 387 -16.64 -4.75 20.64
C GLU A 387 -18.03 -5.36 20.92
#